data_AF-A0A3D4BW27-F1
#
_entry.id   AF-A0A3D4BW27-F1
#
_cell.length_a   1.000
_cell.length_b   1.000
_cell.length_c   1.000
_cell.angle_alpha   90.00
_cell.angle_beta   90.00
_cell.angle_gamma   90.00
#
_symmetry.space_group_name_H-M   'P 1'
#
loop_
_entity.id
_entity.type
_entity.pdbx_description
1 polymer ?
#
loop_
_entity_poly.entity_id
_entity_poly.type
_entity_poly.pdbx_seq_one_letter_code
_entity_poly.pdbx_strand_id
1 'polypeptide(L)'
;MGVFVVLLPLVVAVFRYRNLSGSQRWLVLMLAIVATNQLLAKGLIYFFHINNLPFFHLYIAVESFFLLWLFRYELSWRLKERWLKAGGLIMVGLVLINGLWVQPFTEFPSNIRALESVVIIG
;
A
#
# COMPACT_ATOMS: atom_id res chain seq x y z
N MET A 1 17.11 2.60 5.05
CA MET A 1 17.23 3.32 3.77
C MET A 1 15.92 3.54 2.99
N GLY A 2 14.75 3.01 3.39
CA GLY A 2 13.53 3.05 2.55
C GLY A 2 12.80 4.39 2.35
N VAL A 3 12.75 5.27 3.36
CA VAL A 3 11.92 6.50 3.29
C VAL A 3 12.32 7.45 2.15
N PHE A 4 13.61 7.57 1.88
CA PHE A 4 14.12 8.46 0.82
C PHE A 4 13.67 8.04 -0.59
N VAL A 5 13.43 6.75 -0.80
CA VAL A 5 12.95 6.20 -2.08
C VAL A 5 11.54 6.66 -2.39
N VAL A 6 10.70 6.86 -1.37
CA VAL A 6 9.31 7.33 -1.53
C VAL A 6 9.22 8.85 -1.57
N LEU A 7 10.09 9.56 -0.84
CA LEU A 7 10.05 11.02 -0.77
C LEU A 7 10.45 11.69 -2.09
N LEU A 8 11.44 11.17 -2.81
CA LEU A 8 11.90 11.77 -4.06
C LEU A 8 10.79 11.83 -5.14
N PRO A 9 10.10 10.73 -5.48
CA PRO A 9 8.98 10.79 -6.43
C PRO A 9 7.82 11.63 -5.90
N LEU A 10 7.60 11.67 -4.58
CA LEU A 10 6.57 12.51 -3.97
C LEU A 10 6.86 14.00 -4.16
N VAL A 11 8.11 14.43 -3.98
CA VAL A 11 8.55 15.82 -4.22
C VAL A 11 8.34 16.20 -5.69
N VAL A 12 8.80 15.37 -6.61
CA VAL A 12 8.61 15.58 -8.06
C VAL A 12 7.12 15.69 -8.41
N ALA A 13 6.31 14.80 -7.83
CA ALA A 13 4.87 14.80 -8.01
C ALA A 13 4.18 16.09 -7.52
N VAL A 14 4.60 16.63 -6.38
CA VAL A 14 4.07 17.90 -5.84
C VAL A 14 4.37 19.05 -6.81
N PHE A 15 5.60 19.14 -7.32
CA PHE A 15 5.96 20.18 -8.29
C PHE A 15 5.21 20.07 -9.62
N ARG A 16 4.88 18.86 -10.05
CA ARG A 16 4.17 18.61 -11.31
C ARG A 16 2.67 18.34 -11.13
N TYR A 17 2.10 18.53 -9.95
CA TYR A 17 0.77 18.04 -9.59
C TYR A 17 -0.34 18.46 -10.58
N ARG A 18 -0.28 19.71 -11.05
CA ARG A 18 -1.25 20.24 -12.03
C ARG A 18 -1.24 19.50 -13.37
N ASN A 19 -0.10 18.94 -13.75
CA ASN A 19 0.11 18.24 -15.03
C ASN A 19 -0.10 16.72 -14.91
N LEU A 20 -0.47 16.22 -13.73
CA LEU A 20 -0.68 14.79 -13.51
C LEU A 20 -2.06 14.35 -13.98
N SER A 21 -2.11 13.18 -14.63
CA SER A 21 -3.36 12.47 -14.95
C SER A 21 -4.11 12.07 -13.68
N GLY A 22 -5.38 11.67 -13.82
CA GLY A 22 -6.18 11.15 -12.71
C GLY A 22 -5.51 9.98 -11.99
N SER A 23 -5.01 8.98 -12.74
CA SER A 23 -4.29 7.82 -12.18
C SER A 23 -2.99 8.23 -11.48
N GLN A 24 -2.23 9.15 -12.05
CA GLN A 24 -1.02 9.69 -11.42
C GLN A 24 -1.34 10.39 -10.10
N ARG A 25 -2.42 11.18 -10.00
CA ARG A 25 -2.82 11.82 -8.73
C ARG A 25 -3.17 10.80 -7.64
N TRP A 26 -3.79 9.67 -8.00
CA TRP A 26 -4.02 8.57 -7.06
C TRP A 26 -2.71 7.93 -6.57
N LEU A 27 -1.73 7.74 -7.46
CA LEU A 27 -0.39 7.29 -7.07
C LEU A 27 0.30 8.29 -6.13
N VAL A 28 0.16 9.60 -6.36
CA VAL A 28 0.69 10.61 -5.43
C VAL A 28 0.07 10.49 -4.05
N LEU A 29 -1.24 10.31 -3.97
CA LEU A 29 -1.93 10.12 -2.71
C LEU A 29 -1.47 8.84 -2.00
N MET A 30 -1.30 7.73 -2.73
CA MET A 30 -0.72 6.50 -2.20
C MET A 30 0.66 6.75 -1.60
N LEU A 31 1.57 7.37 -2.38
CA LEU A 31 2.93 7.67 -1.94
C LEU A 31 2.95 8.58 -0.72
N ALA A 32 2.03 9.55 -0.63
CA ALA A 32 1.91 10.44 0.52
C ALA A 32 1.50 9.66 1.79
N ILE A 33 0.50 8.77 1.68
CA ILE A 33 0.04 7.93 2.80
C ILE A 33 1.16 6.96 3.23
N VAL A 34 1.81 6.31 2.27
CA VAL A 34 2.94 5.40 2.52
C VAL A 34 4.09 6.14 3.22
N ALA A 35 4.47 7.32 2.73
CA ALA A 35 5.51 8.14 3.34
C ALA A 35 5.14 8.52 4.78
N THR A 36 3.89 8.96 4.99
CA THR A 36 3.39 9.30 6.33
C THR A 36 3.42 8.10 7.27
N ASN A 37 2.93 6.93 6.82
CA ASN A 37 2.96 5.69 7.59
C ASN A 37 4.39 5.28 7.97
N GLN A 38 5.35 5.39 7.04
CA GLN A 38 6.75 5.09 7.33
C GLN A 38 7.40 6.09 8.29
N LEU A 39 7.07 7.38 8.19
CA LEU A 39 7.55 8.40 9.11
C LEU A 39 7.00 8.18 10.52
N LEU A 40 5.71 7.89 10.66
CA LEU A 40 5.09 7.55 11.95
C LEU A 40 5.69 6.28 12.55
N ALA A 41 5.83 5.22 11.75
CA ALA A 41 6.46 3.96 12.16
C ALA A 41 7.88 4.17 12.70
N LYS A 42 8.69 4.99 12.01
CA LYS A 42 10.04 5.32 12.47
C LYS A 42 10.05 6.19 13.71
N GLY A 43 9.18 7.20 13.78
CA GLY A 43 9.05 8.06 14.95
C GLY A 43 8.71 7.25 16.19
N LEU A 44 7.76 6.33 16.08
CA LEU A 44 7.34 5.47 17.19
C LEU A 44 8.45 4.54 17.68
N ILE A 45 9.23 3.94 16.78
CA ILE A 45 10.42 3.18 17.19
C ILE A 45 11.43 4.09 17.88
N TYR A 46 11.75 5.22 17.26
CA TYR A 46 12.86 6.06 17.72
C TYR A 46 12.57 6.72 19.08
N PHE A 47 11.36 7.22 19.28
CA PHE A 47 10.99 7.93 20.50
C PHE A 47 10.43 7.02 21.59
N PHE A 48 9.69 5.96 21.22
CA PHE A 48 8.95 5.14 22.17
C PHE A 48 9.37 3.66 22.20
N HIS A 49 10.29 3.25 21.32
CA HIS A 49 10.73 1.84 21.18
C HIS A 49 9.57 0.86 20.94
N ILE A 50 8.47 1.35 20.37
CA ILE A 50 7.28 0.55 20.06
C ILE A 50 7.53 -0.22 18.76
N ASN A 51 7.12 -1.49 18.75
CA ASN A 51 7.15 -2.33 17.56
C ASN A 51 6.34 -1.68 16.42
N ASN A 52 6.98 -1.45 15.27
CA ASN A 52 6.34 -0.84 14.10
C ASN A 52 5.74 -1.86 13.13
N LEU A 53 5.83 -3.15 13.40
CA LEU A 53 5.32 -4.18 12.50
C LEU A 53 3.82 -4.04 12.21
N PRO A 54 2.95 -3.57 13.13
CA PRO A 54 1.56 -3.24 12.79
C PRO A 54 1.42 -2.18 11.69
N PHE A 55 2.31 -1.19 11.64
CA PHE A 55 2.35 -0.19 10.56
C PHE A 55 2.74 -0.81 9.22
N PHE A 56 3.45 -1.92 9.24
CA PHE A 56 3.80 -2.67 8.04
C PHE A 56 2.57 -3.39 7.46
N HIS A 57 1.72 -3.96 8.30
CA HIS A 57 0.43 -4.53 7.87
C HIS A 57 -0.50 -3.46 7.31
N LEU A 58 -0.57 -2.29 7.96
CA LEU A 58 -1.35 -1.15 7.48
C LEU A 58 -0.83 -0.66 6.11
N TYR A 59 0.49 -0.60 5.94
CA TYR A 59 1.12 -0.24 4.67
C TYR A 59 0.65 -1.16 3.53
N ILE A 60 0.72 -2.49 3.73
CA ILE A 60 0.32 -3.46 2.71
C ILE A 60 -1.17 -3.33 2.37
N ALA A 61 -2.03 -3.10 3.37
CA ALA A 61 -3.46 -2.90 3.14
C ALA A 61 -3.72 -1.65 2.27
N VAL A 62 -3.04 -0.54 2.57
CA VAL A 62 -3.12 0.70 1.77
C VAL A 62 -2.59 0.46 0.35
N GLU A 63 -1.41 -0.12 0.21
CA GLU A 63 -0.78 -0.39 -1.09
C GLU A 63 -1.69 -1.27 -1.97
N SER A 64 -2.18 -2.38 -1.43
CA SER A 64 -3.10 -3.29 -2.12
C SER A 64 -4.36 -2.57 -2.59
N PHE A 65 -4.96 -1.74 -1.73
CA PHE A 65 -6.16 -0.96 -2.08
C PHE A 65 -5.91 0.00 -3.24
N PHE A 66 -4.81 0.75 -3.20
CA PHE A 66 -4.47 1.70 -4.26
C PHE A 66 -4.07 1.02 -5.56
N LEU A 67 -3.37 -0.11 -5.51
CA LEU A 67 -3.05 -0.91 -6.71
C LEU A 67 -4.30 -1.39 -7.42
N LEU A 68 -5.30 -1.88 -6.67
CA LEU A 68 -6.58 -2.29 -7.25
C LEU A 68 -7.35 -1.11 -7.83
N TRP A 69 -7.29 0.04 -7.19
CA TRP A 69 -7.88 1.26 -7.73
C TRP A 69 -7.18 1.72 -9.02
N LEU A 70 -5.86 1.58 -9.08
CA LEU A 70 -5.08 1.87 -10.28
C LEU A 70 -5.43 0.90 -11.42
N PHE A 71 -5.51 -0.40 -11.11
CA PHE A 71 -5.96 -1.41 -12.07
C PHE A 71 -7.39 -1.13 -12.54
N ARG A 72 -8.28 -0.65 -11.68
CA ARG A 72 -9.60 -0.18 -12.11
C ARG A 72 -9.48 0.92 -13.15
N TYR A 73 -8.58 1.87 -12.98
CA TYR A 73 -8.44 2.98 -13.91
C TYR A 73 -7.90 2.50 -15.28
N GLU A 74 -6.83 1.70 -15.26
CA GLU A 74 -6.09 1.28 -16.46
C GLU A 74 -6.70 0.05 -17.18
N LEU A 75 -7.37 -0.84 -16.45
CA LEU A 75 -7.97 -2.08 -16.97
C LEU A 75 -9.50 -2.06 -16.97
N SER A 76 -10.14 -0.91 -16.73
CA SER A 76 -11.62 -0.78 -16.76
C SER A 76 -12.25 -1.32 -18.05
N TRP A 77 -11.52 -1.25 -19.16
CA TRP A 77 -11.96 -1.74 -20.46
C TRP A 77 -11.87 -3.26 -20.64
N ARG A 78 -11.07 -3.96 -19.83
CA ARG A 78 -10.93 -5.44 -19.85
C ARG A 78 -11.66 -6.12 -18.70
N LEU A 79 -11.64 -5.52 -17.51
CA LEU A 79 -12.14 -6.13 -16.29
C LEU A 79 -13.45 -5.49 -15.85
N LYS A 80 -14.48 -6.33 -15.66
CA LYS A 80 -15.75 -5.87 -15.08
C LYS A 80 -15.50 -5.38 -13.65
N GLU A 81 -16.09 -4.23 -13.31
CA GLU A 81 -15.93 -3.56 -12.00
C GLU A 81 -16.18 -4.50 -10.79
N ARG A 82 -17.11 -5.45 -10.92
CA ARG A 82 -17.38 -6.45 -9.87
C ARG A 82 -16.16 -7.28 -9.47
N TRP A 83 -15.29 -7.63 -10.42
CA TRP A 83 -14.11 -8.44 -10.16
C TRP A 83 -13.02 -7.64 -9.46
N LEU A 84 -12.88 -6.37 -9.79
CA LEU A 84 -11.96 -5.46 -9.12
C LEU A 84 -12.38 -5.21 -7.67
N LYS A 85 -13.68 -4.96 -7.44
CA LYS A 85 -14.22 -4.83 -6.08
C LYS A 85 -14.06 -6.11 -5.26
N ALA A 86 -14.35 -7.26 -5.87
CA ALA A 86 -14.16 -8.57 -5.22
C ALA A 86 -12.69 -8.81 -4.88
N GLY A 87 -11.77 -8.56 -5.82
CA GLY A 87 -10.33 -8.69 -5.59
C GLY A 87 -9.83 -7.81 -4.44
N GLY A 88 -10.35 -6.58 -4.31
CA GLY A 88 -10.03 -5.71 -3.17
C GLY A 88 -10.59 -6.14 -1.84
N LEU A 89 -11.84 -6.59 -1.83
CA LEU A 89 -12.42 -7.12 -0.61
C LEU A 89 -11.67 -8.38 -0.14
N ILE A 90 -11.29 -9.24 -1.09
CA ILE A 90 -10.50 -10.45 -0.83
C ILE A 90 -9.11 -10.08 -0.30
N MET A 91 -8.39 -9.15 -0.93
CA MET A 91 -7.06 -8.75 -0.45
C MET A 91 -7.09 -8.16 0.96
N VAL A 92 -8.01 -7.23 1.23
CA VAL A 92 -8.17 -6.66 2.57
C VAL A 92 -8.56 -7.75 3.57
N GLY A 93 -9.48 -8.64 3.19
CA GLY A 93 -9.87 -9.80 4.00
C GLY A 93 -8.67 -10.71 4.32
N LEU A 94 -7.81 -11.00 3.34
CA LEU A 94 -6.62 -11.83 3.53
C LEU A 94 -5.60 -11.16 4.46
N VAL A 95 -5.38 -9.84 4.33
CA VAL A 95 -4.51 -9.09 5.24
C VAL A 95 -5.02 -9.18 6.68
N LEU A 96 -6.32 -8.94 6.88
CA LEU A 96 -6.95 -9.03 8.20
C LEU A 96 -6.91 -10.45 8.75
N ILE A 97 -7.21 -11.45 7.93
CA ILE A 97 -7.20 -12.85 8.34
C ILE A 97 -5.78 -13.28 8.72
N ASN A 98 -4.80 -12.91 7.91
CA ASN A 98 -3.41 -13.22 8.19
C ASN A 98 -2.98 -12.55 9.50
N GLY A 99 -3.23 -11.26 9.67
CA GLY A 99 -2.86 -10.51 10.88
C GLY A 99 -3.51 -11.00 12.18
N LEU A 100 -4.73 -11.54 12.11
CA LEU A 100 -5.51 -11.98 13.26
C LEU A 100 -5.31 -13.46 13.61
N TRP A 101 -5.14 -14.35 12.63
CA TRP A 101 -5.17 -15.81 12.86
C TRP A 101 -3.93 -16.57 12.39
N VAL A 102 -3.16 -16.06 11.43
CA VAL A 102 -2.03 -16.82 10.84
C VAL A 102 -0.70 -16.30 11.34
N GLN A 103 -0.53 -14.98 11.30
CA GLN A 103 0.71 -14.29 11.62
C GLN A 103 0.39 -13.00 12.39
N PRO A 104 0.76 -12.92 13.68
CA PRO A 104 0.44 -11.76 14.51
C PRO A 104 0.86 -10.43 13.88
N PHE A 105 0.11 -9.36 14.15
CA PHE A 105 0.47 -8.00 13.72
C PHE A 105 1.85 -7.53 14.22
N THR A 106 2.40 -8.19 15.23
CA THR A 106 3.73 -7.95 15.78
C THR A 106 4.85 -8.68 15.02
N GLU A 107 4.53 -9.43 13.97
CA GLU A 107 5.49 -10.15 13.12
C GLU A 107 5.49 -9.60 11.69
N PHE A 108 6.59 -9.87 10.98
CA PHE A 108 6.77 -9.43 9.60
C PHE A 108 5.85 -10.18 8.63
N PRO A 109 4.95 -9.52 7.87
CA PRO A 109 3.91 -10.15 7.05
C PRO A 109 4.45 -10.90 5.80
N SER A 110 5.21 -11.97 5.99
CA SER A 110 5.87 -12.73 4.91
C SER A 110 4.86 -13.35 3.95
N ASN A 111 3.78 -13.93 4.47
CA ASN A 111 2.77 -14.63 3.67
C ASN A 111 2.03 -13.68 2.72
N ILE A 112 1.55 -12.55 3.24
CA ILE A 112 0.84 -11.56 2.42
C ILE A 112 1.77 -10.94 1.40
N ARG A 113 3.02 -10.65 1.79
CA ARG A 113 4.00 -10.07 0.87
C ARG A 113 4.37 -11.00 -0.28
N ALA A 114 4.46 -12.31 0.00
CA ALA A 114 4.64 -13.32 -1.03
C ALA A 114 3.43 -13.35 -1.98
N LEU A 115 2.20 -13.31 -1.44
CA LEU A 115 0.98 -13.28 -2.25
C LEU A 115 0.90 -12.02 -3.13
N GLU A 116 1.22 -10.85 -2.57
CA GLU A 116 1.28 -9.59 -3.29
C GLU A 116 2.27 -9.66 -4.48
N SER A 117 3.45 -10.26 -4.28
CA SER A 117 4.42 -10.41 -5.36
C SER A 117 3.89 -11.25 -6.53
N VAL A 118 3.07 -12.28 -6.25
CA VAL A 118 2.41 -13.09 -7.28
C VAL A 118 1.38 -12.25 -8.04
N VAL A 119 0.63 -11.39 -7.35
CA VAL A 119 -0.40 -10.54 -7.98
C VAL A 119 0.22 -9.43 -8.84
N ILE A 120 1.38 -8.89 -8.45
CA ILE A 120 2.03 -7.79 -9.17
C ILE A 120 2.85 -8.29 -10.37
N ILE A 121 3.52 -9.44 -10.25
CA ILE A 121 4.40 -9.97 -11.30
C ILE A 121 3.64 -10.91 -12.26
N GLY A 122 2.61 -11.60 -11.77
CA GLY A 122 1.83 -12.59 -12.52
C GLY A 122 0.87 -12.03 -13.55
#